data_AF-K2JCJ4-F1
#
_entry.id   AF-K2JCJ4-F1
#
_cell.length_a   1.000
_cell.length_b   1.000
_cell.length_c   1.000
_cell.angle_alpha   90.00
_cell.angle_beta   90.00
_cell.angle_gamma   90.00
#
_symmetry.space_group_name_H-M   'P 1'
#
loop_
_entity.id
_entity.type
_entity.pdbx_description
1 polymer ?
#
loop_
_entity_poly.entity_id
_entity_poly.type
_entity_poly.pdbx_seq_one_letter_code
_entity_poly.pdbx_strand_id
1 'polypeptide(L)'
;MEEIEMGKISKLVIAHKDRFVRFGFEYFESFAQTHGCEIIIMNQISLSPEAEMTQDLLSIIHCFSSRLYGLRKYNKEIKEHLKNQE
;
A
#
# COMPACT_ATOMS: atom_id res chain seq x y z
N MET A 1 -3.86 -7.85 11.58
CA MET A 1 -2.82 -8.79 11.12
C MET A 1 -2.23 -9.56 12.29
N GLU A 2 -1.78 -8.89 13.35
CA GLU A 2 -1.27 -9.56 14.58
C GLU A 2 -2.26 -10.58 15.17
N GLU A 3 -3.55 -10.27 15.23
CA GLU A 3 -4.57 -11.22 15.72
C GLU A 3 -4.77 -12.45 14.81
N ILE A 4 -4.48 -12.31 13.51
CA ILE A 4 -4.44 -13.44 12.57
C ILE A 4 -3.16 -14.24 12.83
N GLU A 5 -2.03 -13.57 13.00
CA GLU A 5 -0.73 -14.20 13.30
C GLU A 5 -0.76 -15.02 14.60
N MET A 6 -1.42 -14.50 15.63
CA MET A 6 -1.65 -15.19 16.91
C MET A 6 -2.69 -16.32 16.81
N GLY A 7 -3.28 -16.56 15.64
CA GLY A 7 -4.29 -17.60 15.42
C GLY A 7 -5.63 -17.34 16.14
N LYS A 8 -5.90 -16.09 16.55
CA LYS A 8 -7.13 -15.72 17.27
C LYS A 8 -8.31 -15.50 16.32
N ILE A 9 -8.04 -15.25 15.04
CA ILE A 9 -9.03 -15.01 14.01
C ILE A 9 -8.99 -16.17 13.01
N SER A 10 -10.10 -16.88 12.87
CA SER A 10 -10.25 -17.97 11.90
C SER A 10 -10.87 -17.52 10.57
N LYS A 11 -11.61 -16.40 10.56
CA LYS A 11 -12.26 -15.85 9.37
C LYS A 11 -12.21 -14.33 9.36
N LEU A 12 -11.72 -13.75 8.27
CA LEU A 12 -11.73 -12.31 8.03
C LEU A 12 -12.74 -12.00 6.94
N VAL A 13 -13.83 -11.31 7.27
CA VAL A 13 -14.86 -10.92 6.31
C VAL A 13 -14.60 -9.51 5.80
N ILE A 14 -14.50 -9.35 4.49
CA ILE A 14 -14.30 -8.06 3.83
C ILE A 14 -15.37 -7.79 2.77
N ALA A 15 -15.73 -6.53 2.60
CA ALA A 15 -16.71 -6.13 1.57
C ALA A 15 -16.14 -6.31 0.15
N HIS A 16 -14.89 -5.89 -0.08
CA HIS A 16 -14.16 -6.04 -1.34
C HIS A 16 -12.67 -6.19 -1.11
N LYS A 17 -11.96 -6.78 -2.08
CA LYS A 17 -10.48 -6.89 -2.09
C LYS A 17 -9.82 -5.50 -1.96
N ASP A 18 -10.28 -4.55 -2.77
CA ASP A 18 -9.76 -3.20 -2.87
C ASP A 18 -9.89 -2.36 -1.59
N ARG A 19 -10.87 -2.69 -0.74
CA ARG A 19 -11.06 -2.04 0.57
C ARG A 19 -10.10 -2.54 1.62
N PHE A 20 -9.60 -3.76 1.43
CA PHE A 20 -8.64 -4.34 2.34
C PHE A 20 -7.24 -3.85 2.00
N VAL A 21 -6.82 -4.03 0.74
CA VAL A 21 -5.55 -3.51 0.23
C VAL A 21 -5.67 -3.17 -1.26
N ARG A 22 -5.03 -2.07 -1.69
CA ARG A 22 -5.03 -1.67 -3.10
C ARG A 22 -4.11 -2.52 -3.98
N PHE A 23 -3.00 -2.99 -3.42
CA PHE A 23 -2.02 -3.85 -4.09
C PHE A 23 -1.54 -4.97 -3.17
N GLY A 24 -1.14 -6.09 -3.76
CA GLY A 24 -0.55 -7.20 -3.02
C GLY A 24 -1.54 -7.99 -2.18
N PHE A 25 -2.81 -8.05 -2.56
CA PHE A 25 -3.83 -8.83 -1.86
C PHE A 25 -3.41 -10.29 -1.67
N GLU A 26 -2.77 -10.87 -2.69
CA GLU A 26 -2.29 -12.25 -2.70
C GLU A 26 -1.31 -12.53 -1.54
N TYR A 27 -0.51 -11.53 -1.16
CA TYR A 27 0.38 -11.66 -0.01
C TYR A 27 -0.43 -11.78 1.29
N PHE A 28 -1.44 -10.95 1.48
CA PHE A 28 -2.27 -10.98 2.68
C PHE A 28 -3.17 -12.22 2.74
N GLU A 29 -3.67 -12.69 1.61
CA GLU A 29 -4.41 -13.94 1.50
C GLU A 29 -3.53 -15.12 1.91
N SER A 30 -2.31 -15.22 1.35
CA SER A 30 -1.33 -16.25 1.72
C SER A 30 -0.90 -16.16 3.19
N PHE A 31 -0.69 -14.94 3.70
CA PHE A 31 -0.39 -14.71 5.11
C PHE A 31 -1.53 -15.23 6.00
N ALA A 32 -2.77 -14.86 5.71
CA ALA A 32 -3.92 -15.28 6.50
C ALA A 32 -4.08 -16.80 6.48
N GLN A 33 -3.97 -17.41 5.30
CA GLN A 33 -4.09 -18.85 5.12
C GLN A 33 -3.01 -19.63 5.90
N THR A 34 -1.77 -19.12 5.91
CA THR A 34 -0.65 -19.73 6.66
C THR A 34 -0.91 -19.75 8.18
N HIS A 35 -1.71 -18.83 8.68
CA HIS A 35 -2.08 -18.74 10.10
C HIS A 35 -3.49 -19.29 10.39
N GLY A 36 -4.07 -20.06 9.47
CA GLY A 36 -5.37 -20.71 9.68
C GLY A 36 -6.58 -19.76 9.59
N CYS A 37 -6.41 -18.61 8.96
CA CYS A 37 -7.47 -17.63 8.74
C CYS A 37 -7.93 -17.62 7.27
N GLU A 38 -9.24 -17.73 7.05
CA GLU A 38 -9.86 -17.64 5.72
C GLU A 38 -10.38 -16.21 5.47
N ILE A 39 -10.01 -15.60 4.34
CA ILE A 39 -10.56 -14.30 3.93
C ILE A 39 -11.82 -14.52 3.09
N ILE A 40 -12.97 -14.01 3.55
CA ILE A 40 -14.27 -14.11 2.88
C ILE A 40 -14.65 -12.76 2.28
N ILE A 41 -14.96 -12.73 0.98
CA ILE A 41 -15.28 -11.51 0.24
C ILE A 41 -16.78 -11.47 -0.05
N MET A 42 -17.48 -10.45 0.44
CA MET A 42 -18.94 -10.31 0.27
C MET A 42 -19.36 -9.65 -1.06
N ASN A 43 -18.42 -9.02 -1.78
CA ASN A 43 -18.59 -8.32 -3.06
C ASN A 43 -19.80 -7.35 -3.10
N GLN A 44 -19.92 -6.48 -2.08
CA GLN A 44 -21.03 -5.52 -1.95
C GLN A 44 -20.78 -4.23 -2.72
N ILE A 45 -21.33 -4.03 -3.92
CA ILE A 45 -21.17 -2.80 -4.74
C ILE A 45 -21.10 -1.52 -3.88
N SER A 46 -19.92 -0.88 -3.79
CA SER A 46 -19.74 0.37 -3.07
C SER A 46 -18.98 1.40 -3.91
N LEU A 47 -19.52 2.63 -3.98
CA LEU A 47 -19.02 3.83 -4.67
C LEU A 47 -18.72 3.67 -6.17
N SER A 48 -18.59 4.79 -6.89
CA SER A 48 -18.15 4.79 -8.30
C SER A 48 -16.70 4.30 -8.36
N PRO A 49 -16.42 3.13 -8.95
CA PRO A 49 -15.08 2.56 -9.01
C PRO A 49 -14.04 3.53 -9.60
N GLU A 50 -14.47 4.39 -10.52
CA GLU A 50 -13.63 5.35 -11.24
C GLU A 50 -13.06 6.43 -10.31
N ALA A 51 -13.86 6.95 -9.38
CA ALA A 51 -13.42 7.99 -8.45
C ALA A 51 -12.36 7.45 -7.47
N GLU A 52 -12.56 6.24 -6.97
CA GLU A 52 -11.59 5.59 -6.06
C GLU A 52 -10.27 5.31 -6.77
N MET A 53 -10.31 4.73 -7.97
CA MET A 53 -9.11 4.50 -8.76
C MET A 53 -8.34 5.80 -9.04
N THR A 54 -9.05 6.90 -9.31
CA THR A 54 -8.42 8.21 -9.54
C THR A 54 -7.71 8.71 -8.27
N GLN A 55 -8.35 8.59 -7.12
CA GLN A 55 -7.76 9.01 -5.83
C GLN A 55 -6.52 8.19 -5.47
N ASP A 56 -6.56 6.88 -5.69
CA ASP A 56 -5.40 6.02 -5.44
C ASP A 56 -4.24 6.34 -6.36
N LEU A 57 -4.51 6.58 -7.65
CA LEU A 57 -3.49 7.00 -8.61
C LEU A 57 -2.84 8.32 -8.21
N LEU A 58 -3.65 9.32 -7.83
CA LEU A 58 -3.14 10.61 -7.36
C LEU A 58 -2.26 10.46 -6.11
N SER A 59 -2.67 9.60 -5.17
CA SER A 59 -1.91 9.31 -3.95
C SER A 59 -0.56 8.65 -4.25
N ILE A 60 -0.53 7.69 -5.18
CA ILE A 60 0.70 7.05 -5.65
C ILE A 60 1.63 8.08 -6.31
N ILE A 61 1.11 8.85 -7.27
CA ILE A 61 1.88 9.90 -7.97
C ILE A 61 2.45 10.91 -6.98
N HIS A 62 1.65 11.33 -6.00
CA HIS A 62 2.09 12.27 -4.97
C HIS A 62 3.27 11.71 -4.17
N CYS A 63 3.16 10.48 -3.65
CA CYS A 63 4.24 9.83 -2.90
C CYS A 63 5.54 9.72 -3.72
N PHE A 64 5.45 9.27 -4.98
CA PHE A 64 6.62 9.17 -5.85
C PHE A 64 7.21 10.53 -6.21
N SER A 65 6.37 11.54 -6.46
CA SER A 65 6.81 12.90 -6.77
C SER A 65 7.56 13.53 -5.60
N SER A 66 7.05 13.39 -4.38
CA SER A 66 7.72 13.86 -3.16
C SER A 66 9.07 13.18 -2.94
N ARG A 67 9.17 11.86 -3.18
CA ARG A 67 10.43 11.12 -3.09
C ARG A 67 11.44 11.57 -4.15
N LEU A 68 11.00 11.74 -5.40
CA LEU A 68 11.85 12.23 -6.50
C LEU A 68 12.36 13.65 -6.22
N TYR A 69 11.51 14.51 -5.68
CA TYR A 69 11.91 15.86 -5.28
C TYR A 69 12.99 15.82 -4.20
N GLY A 70 12.82 14.99 -3.17
CA GLY A 70 13.84 14.77 -2.12
C GLY A 70 15.18 14.31 -2.68
N LEU A 71 15.18 13.35 -3.62
CA LEU A 71 16.39 12.86 -4.28
C LEU A 71 17.09 13.95 -5.11
N ARG A 72 16.33 14.81 -5.80
CA ARG A 72 16.91 15.95 -6.55
C ARG A 72 17.59 16.95 -5.62
N LYS A 73 16.98 17.23 -4.45
CA LYS A 73 17.55 18.11 -3.44
C LYS A 73 18.88 17.55 -2.91
N TYR A 74 18.89 16.28 -2.49
CA TYR A 74 20.09 15.61 -1.98
C TYR A 74 21.24 15.60 -2.99
N ASN A 75 20.95 15.25 -4.26
CA ASN A 75 21.95 15.25 -5.32
C ASN A 75 22.53 16.65 -5.61
N LYS A 76 21.74 17.71 -5.43
CA LYS A 76 22.21 19.08 -5.57
C LYS A 76 23.15 19.45 -4.43
N GLU A 77 22.76 19.16 -3.19
CA GLU A 77 23.56 19.46 -1.99
C GLU A 77 24.94 18.77 -2.02
N ILE A 78 24.99 17.48 -2.44
CA ILE A 78 26.25 16.76 -2.61
C ILE A 78 27.15 17.44 -3.66
N LYS A 79 26.60 17.80 -4.82
CA LYS A 79 27.39 18.43 -5.89
C LYS A 79 27.95 19.78 -5.46
N GLU A 80 27.20 20.55 -4.68
CA GLU A 80 27.67 21.82 -4.11
C GLU A 80 28.78 21.58 -3.09
N HIS A 81 28.64 20.59 -2.20
CA HIS A 81 29.69 20.25 -1.23
C HIS A 81 30.99 19.77 -1.88
N LEU A 82 30.91 18.93 -2.92
CA LEU A 82 32.09 18.46 -3.66
C LEU A 82 32.82 19.60 -4.37
N LYS A 83 32.08 20.56 -4.95
CA LYS A 83 32.67 21.75 -5.58
C LYS A 83 33.35 22.71 -4.60
N ASN A 84 32.89 22.75 -3.34
CA ASN A 84 33.42 23.65 -2.32
C ASN A 84 34.67 23.09 -1.61
N GLN A 85 35.10 21.85 -1.94
CA GLN A 85 36.30 21.22 -1.40
C GLN A 85 37.50 21.24 -2.37
N GLU A 86 37.32 21.72 -3.60
CA GLU A 86 38.37 22.02 -4.58
C GLU A 86 38.79 23.49 -4.49
#